data_AF-A0A7C7JW51-F1
#
_entry.id   AF-A0A7C7JW51-F1
#
_cell.length_a   1.000
_cell.length_b   1.000
_cell.length_c   1.000
_cell.angle_alpha   90.00
_cell.angle_beta   90.00
_cell.angle_gamma   90.00
#
_symmetry.space_group_name_H-M   'P 1'
#
loop_
_entity.id
_entity.type
_entity.pdbx_description
1 polymer ?
#
loop_
_entity_poly.entity_id
_entity_poly.type
_entity_poly.pdbx_seq_one_letter_code
_entity_poly.pdbx_strand_id
1 'polypeptide(L)'
;MKNLNGTWLKINTGADYCRPEFIEFSNDQIIHFELELKSGNELSKVRTEWSEKLSESKYEFVNDNRIRIFRMGKTHTVLSETESKTEDTEFATDYEKIEPTKTEFESEKIETLEFKAEWNNEKITLKFNEILDSPVIQEMNKRMKRSGRKLVLENLQGTYFASIVDNEQREKLIGIKEIDEEKAILFGFPKKPFEIKAE
;
A
#
# COMPACT_ATOMS: atom_id res chain seq x y z
N MET A 1 -17.26 -17.12 -12.05
CA MET A 1 -16.06 -16.72 -11.29
C MET A 1 -15.90 -15.21 -11.42
N LYS A 2 -15.63 -14.50 -10.31
CA LYS A 2 -15.23 -13.08 -10.38
C LYS A 2 -13.87 -12.99 -11.09
N ASN A 3 -13.65 -11.92 -11.85
CA ASN A 3 -12.44 -11.74 -12.66
C ASN A 3 -11.23 -11.39 -11.78
N LEU A 4 -10.30 -12.33 -11.63
CA LEU A 4 -9.05 -12.15 -10.86
C LEU A 4 -7.96 -11.41 -11.66
N ASN A 5 -8.15 -11.20 -12.97
CA ASN A 5 -7.15 -10.55 -13.81
C ASN A 5 -6.90 -9.11 -13.36
N GLY A 6 -5.62 -8.76 -13.27
CA GLY A 6 -5.14 -7.45 -12.88
C GLY A 6 -4.12 -7.55 -11.75
N THR A 7 -3.62 -6.38 -11.37
CA THR A 7 -2.68 -6.20 -10.27
C THR A 7 -3.45 -5.89 -8.99
N TRP A 8 -3.06 -6.50 -7.88
CA TRP A 8 -3.70 -6.30 -6.58
C TRP A 8 -2.68 -5.87 -5.54
N LEU A 9 -2.94 -4.76 -4.86
CA LEU A 9 -2.12 -4.19 -3.80
C LEU A 9 -2.47 -4.85 -2.45
N LYS A 10 -1.48 -5.35 -1.73
CA LYS A 10 -1.66 -5.80 -0.34
C LYS A 10 -2.06 -4.63 0.56
N ILE A 11 -3.11 -4.82 1.35
CA ILE A 11 -3.59 -3.82 2.30
C ILE A 11 -2.84 -3.93 3.62
N ASN A 12 -2.06 -2.89 3.95
CA ASN A 12 -1.32 -2.82 5.20
C ASN A 12 -2.26 -2.46 6.38
N THR A 13 -2.20 -3.26 7.43
CA THR A 13 -3.02 -3.11 8.65
C THR A 13 -2.39 -2.24 9.74
N GLY A 14 -1.17 -1.76 9.53
CA GLY A 14 -0.34 -1.03 10.50
C GLY A 14 0.52 -1.95 11.37
N ALA A 15 0.21 -3.26 11.42
CA ALA A 15 1.07 -4.27 12.04
C ALA A 15 2.03 -4.93 11.04
N ASP A 16 1.90 -4.60 9.76
CA ASP A 16 2.74 -5.14 8.69
C ASP A 16 3.99 -4.26 8.51
N TYR A 17 5.12 -4.70 9.06
CA TYR A 17 6.42 -4.06 8.90
C TYR A 17 7.15 -4.56 7.64
N CYS A 18 6.45 -4.60 6.51
CA CYS A 18 6.98 -5.02 5.23
C CYS A 18 6.81 -3.94 4.18
N ARG A 19 7.62 -4.02 3.12
CA ARG A 19 7.44 -3.20 1.92
C ARG A 19 6.07 -3.46 1.30
N PRO A 20 5.53 -2.51 0.53
CA PRO A 20 4.33 -2.75 -0.25
C PRO A 20 4.49 -3.96 -1.18
N GLU A 21 3.59 -4.92 -1.03
CA GLU A 21 3.54 -6.17 -1.80
C GLU A 21 2.37 -6.12 -2.77
N PHE A 22 2.56 -6.69 -3.96
CA PHE A 22 1.53 -6.84 -4.97
C PHE A 22 1.39 -8.30 -5.38
N ILE A 23 0.19 -8.65 -5.86
CA ILE A 23 -0.08 -9.95 -6.45
C ILE A 23 -0.74 -9.84 -7.82
N GLU A 24 -0.47 -10.83 -8.66
CA GLU A 24 -1.16 -11.11 -9.91
C GLU A 24 -1.55 -12.60 -9.94
N PHE A 25 -2.69 -12.91 -10.56
CA PHE A 25 -3.15 -14.28 -10.72
C PHE A 25 -2.84 -14.78 -12.13
N SER A 26 -2.25 -15.98 -12.24
CA SER A 26 -1.96 -16.61 -13.53
C SER A 26 -1.91 -18.13 -13.40
N ASN A 27 -2.65 -18.86 -14.24
CA ASN A 27 -2.60 -20.33 -14.35
C ASN A 27 -2.62 -21.06 -12.98
N ASP A 28 -3.62 -20.78 -12.14
CA ASP A 28 -3.75 -21.32 -10.77
C ASP A 28 -2.63 -20.92 -9.79
N GLN A 29 -1.86 -19.88 -10.11
CA GLN A 29 -0.85 -19.31 -9.23
C GLN A 29 -1.21 -17.90 -8.79
N ILE A 30 -0.86 -17.59 -7.54
CA ILE A 30 -0.79 -16.25 -6.97
C ILE A 30 0.68 -15.87 -6.98
N ILE A 31 1.03 -14.87 -7.79
CA ILE A 31 2.42 -14.43 -8.02
C ILE A 31 2.64 -13.16 -7.21
N HIS A 32 3.52 -13.24 -6.21
CA HIS A 32 3.86 -12.11 -5.33
C HIS A 32 5.06 -11.34 -5.88
N PHE A 33 5.00 -10.01 -5.84
CA PHE A 33 6.10 -9.17 -6.30
C PHE A 33 6.17 -7.83 -5.56
N GLU A 34 7.39 -7.28 -5.53
CA GLU A 34 7.67 -5.91 -5.11
C GLU A 34 7.85 -4.98 -6.33
N LEU A 35 7.81 -3.67 -6.04
CA LEU A 35 8.02 -2.60 -7.03
C LEU A 35 9.36 -1.91 -6.84
N GLU A 36 9.94 -1.44 -7.95
CA GLU A 36 11.05 -0.47 -7.96
C GLU A 36 10.61 0.82 -8.65
N LEU A 37 11.40 1.86 -8.40
CA LEU A 37 11.32 3.08 -9.19
C LEU A 37 12.06 2.84 -10.51
N LYS A 38 11.34 2.96 -11.63
CA LYS A 38 11.92 2.82 -12.97
C LYS A 38 12.54 4.14 -13.44
N SER A 39 11.73 5.20 -13.43
CA SER A 39 12.14 6.54 -13.85
C SER A 39 11.14 7.59 -13.39
N GLY A 40 11.61 8.73 -12.88
CA GLY A 40 10.73 9.78 -12.37
C GLY A 40 9.82 9.24 -11.28
N ASN A 41 8.51 9.23 -11.54
CA ASN A 41 7.47 8.71 -10.65
C ASN A 41 6.92 7.35 -11.10
N GLU A 42 7.42 6.76 -12.20
CA GLU A 42 6.94 5.49 -12.75
C GLU A 42 7.52 4.29 -11.98
N LEU A 43 6.64 3.39 -11.55
CA LEU A 43 6.96 2.14 -10.87
C LEU A 43 6.94 0.96 -11.85
N SER A 44 7.83 0.00 -11.62
CA SER A 44 7.85 -1.26 -12.35
C SER A 44 7.96 -2.47 -11.43
N LYS A 45 7.42 -3.59 -11.90
CA LYS A 45 7.59 -4.90 -11.28
C LYS A 45 9.05 -5.33 -11.39
N VAL A 46 9.68 -5.62 -10.25
CA VAL A 46 11.11 -5.99 -10.18
C VAL A 46 11.31 -7.48 -10.29
N ARG A 47 10.62 -8.21 -9.39
CA ARG A 47 10.98 -9.56 -9.02
C ARG A 47 9.75 -10.27 -8.50
N THR A 48 9.46 -11.43 -9.08
CA THR A 48 8.60 -12.40 -8.41
C THR A 48 9.33 -12.86 -7.15
N GLU A 49 8.81 -12.50 -5.99
CA GLU A 49 9.40 -12.92 -4.72
C GLU A 49 9.15 -14.41 -4.50
N TRP A 50 7.90 -14.82 -4.70
CA TRP A 50 7.44 -16.19 -4.54
C TRP A 50 6.07 -16.36 -5.20
N SER A 51 5.60 -17.60 -5.25
CA SER A 51 4.27 -17.94 -5.74
C SER A 51 3.64 -19.04 -4.91
N GLU A 52 2.32 -18.99 -4.72
CA GLU A 52 1.52 -20.07 -4.15
C GLU A 52 0.42 -20.51 -5.13
N LYS A 53 -0.12 -21.71 -4.91
CA LYS A 53 -1.23 -22.21 -5.71
C LYS A 53 -2.54 -21.66 -5.19
N LEU A 54 -3.31 -21.04 -6.08
CA LEU A 54 -4.64 -20.51 -5.78
C LEU A 54 -5.60 -21.64 -5.35
N SER A 55 -5.52 -22.81 -5.98
CA SER A 55 -6.33 -23.98 -5.63
C SER A 55 -6.08 -24.54 -4.22
N GLU A 56 -4.91 -24.26 -3.64
CA GLU A 56 -4.55 -24.66 -2.27
C GLU A 56 -4.84 -23.54 -1.25
N SER A 57 -5.15 -22.33 -1.72
CA SER A 57 -5.48 -21.17 -0.87
C SER A 57 -6.98 -21.06 -0.60
N LYS A 58 -7.35 -20.80 0.65
CA LYS A 58 -8.70 -20.34 1.00
C LYS A 58 -8.78 -18.84 0.76
N TYR A 59 -9.82 -18.36 0.09
CA TYR A 59 -10.03 -16.93 -0.14
C TYR A 59 -11.51 -16.56 -0.24
N GLU A 60 -11.82 -15.28 0.00
CA GLU A 60 -13.15 -14.71 -0.17
C GLU A 60 -13.08 -13.31 -0.78
N PHE A 61 -14.14 -12.88 -1.46
CA PHE A 61 -14.27 -11.51 -1.94
C PHE A 61 -14.94 -10.65 -0.87
N VAL A 62 -14.20 -9.70 -0.32
CA VAL A 62 -14.72 -8.70 0.64
C VAL A 62 -15.66 -7.72 -0.08
N ASN A 63 -15.32 -7.36 -1.32
CA ASN A 63 -16.18 -6.64 -2.26
C ASN A 63 -15.74 -6.96 -3.71
N ASP A 64 -16.13 -6.16 -4.71
CA ASP A 64 -15.76 -6.42 -6.11
C ASP A 64 -14.28 -6.18 -6.43
N ASN A 65 -13.64 -5.26 -5.70
CA ASN A 65 -12.25 -4.86 -5.89
C ASN A 65 -11.34 -5.34 -4.76
N ARG A 66 -11.83 -6.12 -3.80
CA ARG A 66 -11.06 -6.56 -2.64
C ARG A 66 -11.25 -8.03 -2.36
N ILE A 67 -10.14 -8.75 -2.32
CA ILE A 67 -10.06 -10.17 -2.00
C ILE A 67 -9.31 -10.35 -0.68
N ARG A 68 -9.73 -11.32 0.12
CA ARG A 68 -9.05 -11.75 1.34
C ARG A 68 -8.54 -13.16 1.13
N ILE A 69 -7.25 -13.35 1.33
CA ILE A 69 -6.58 -14.66 1.25
C ILE A 69 -6.22 -15.10 2.67
N PHE A 70 -6.54 -16.34 3.01
CA PHE A 70 -6.27 -16.95 4.30
C PHE A 70 -5.06 -17.89 4.17
N ARG A 71 -4.05 -17.69 5.02
CA ARG A 71 -2.82 -18.48 5.04
C ARG A 71 -2.57 -19.04 6.42
N MET A 72 -2.17 -20.30 6.48
CA MET A 72 -1.78 -20.91 7.75
C MET A 72 -0.34 -20.57 8.07
N GLY A 73 -0.12 -20.02 9.26
CA GLY A 73 1.20 -19.69 9.77
C GLY A 73 1.31 -20.03 11.24
N LYS A 74 2.32 -19.47 11.91
CA LYS A 74 2.55 -19.67 13.34
C LYS A 74 2.64 -18.33 14.05
N THR A 75 1.96 -18.22 15.18
CA THR A 75 2.15 -17.12 16.12
C THR A 75 3.11 -17.58 17.21
N HIS A 76 4.21 -16.83 17.38
CA HIS A 76 5.16 -17.02 18.48
C HIS A 76 4.93 -15.94 19.54
N THR A 77 4.57 -16.35 20.75
CA THR A 77 4.38 -15.45 21.90
C THR A 77 5.48 -15.70 22.92
N VAL A 78 6.29 -14.68 23.20
CA VAL A 78 7.31 -14.72 24.25
C VAL A 78 6.65 -14.32 25.58
N LEU A 79 6.67 -15.22 26.57
CA LEU A 79 6.06 -15.03 27.89
C LEU A 79 7.10 -14.58 28.93
N SER A 80 8.35 -15.04 28.78
CA SER A 80 9.50 -14.65 29.60
C SER A 80 10.79 -14.85 28.80
N GLU A 81 11.96 -14.59 29.42
CA GLU A 81 13.26 -14.86 28.79
C GLU A 81 13.46 -16.34 28.39
N THR A 82 12.78 -17.27 29.07
CA THR A 82 12.92 -18.72 28.86
C THR A 82 11.66 -19.39 28.37
N GLU A 83 10.51 -18.74 28.45
CA GLU A 83 9.21 -19.30 28.09
C GLU A 83 8.64 -18.64 26.83
N SER A 84 8.28 -19.48 25.87
CA SER A 84 7.52 -19.05 24.70
C SER A 84 6.48 -20.09 24.31
N LYS A 85 5.40 -19.62 23.70
CA LYS A 85 4.34 -20.44 23.12
C LYS A 85 4.34 -20.26 21.61
N THR A 86 4.19 -21.36 20.89
CA THR A 86 3.97 -21.35 19.44
C THR A 86 2.66 -22.02 19.14
N GLU A 87 1.80 -21.38 18.37
CA GLU A 87 0.52 -21.93 17.95
C GLU A 87 0.27 -21.70 16.46
N ASP A 88 -0.44 -22.63 15.83
CA ASP A 88 -0.87 -22.49 14.45
C ASP A 88 -1.99 -21.44 14.38
N THR A 89 -1.86 -20.49 13.45
CA THR A 89 -2.75 -19.33 13.33
C THR A 89 -3.13 -19.10 11.86
N GLU A 90 -4.42 -18.95 11.58
CA GLU A 90 -4.90 -18.51 10.27
C GLU A 90 -4.76 -16.98 10.16
N PHE A 91 -3.91 -16.53 9.24
CA PHE A 91 -3.73 -15.12 8.93
C PHE A 91 -4.59 -14.75 7.72
N ALA A 92 -5.34 -13.65 7.85
CA ALA A 92 -6.12 -13.08 6.75
C ALA A 92 -5.38 -11.86 6.20
N THR A 93 -5.10 -11.87 4.89
CA THR A 93 -4.48 -10.74 4.20
C THR A 93 -5.41 -10.25 3.10
N ASP A 94 -5.71 -8.95 3.13
CA ASP A 94 -6.54 -8.31 2.12
C ASP A 94 -5.66 -7.78 0.99
N TYR A 95 -6.15 -7.92 -0.23
CA TYR A 95 -5.59 -7.33 -1.43
C TYR A 95 -6.68 -6.56 -2.16
N GLU A 96 -6.36 -5.36 -2.62
CA GLU A 96 -7.26 -4.48 -3.34
C GLU A 96 -6.76 -4.28 -4.77
N LYS A 97 -7.64 -4.53 -5.74
CA LYS A 97 -7.34 -4.41 -7.16
C LYS A 97 -7.05 -2.95 -7.51
N ILE A 98 -5.97 -2.72 -8.23
CA ILE A 98 -5.65 -1.39 -8.75
C ILE A 98 -6.24 -1.22 -10.15
N GLU A 99 -6.71 0.00 -10.43
CA GLU A 99 -7.24 0.41 -11.72
C GLU A 99 -6.73 1.82 -12.03
N PRO A 100 -6.58 2.18 -13.32
CA PRO A 100 -6.11 3.50 -13.70
C PRO A 100 -6.92 4.61 -13.02
N THR A 101 -6.21 5.60 -12.47
CA THR A 101 -6.83 6.72 -11.77
C THR A 101 -7.68 7.52 -12.74
N LYS A 102 -8.92 7.82 -12.34
CA LYS A 102 -9.81 8.69 -13.11
C LYS A 102 -9.39 10.15 -12.92
N THR A 103 -8.75 10.72 -13.93
CA THR A 103 -8.33 12.12 -13.94
C THR A 103 -8.07 12.61 -15.35
N GLU A 104 -8.15 13.92 -15.55
CA GLU A 104 -7.70 14.61 -16.77
C GLU A 104 -6.33 15.28 -16.57
N PHE A 105 -5.75 15.16 -15.37
CA PHE A 105 -4.50 15.82 -15.01
C PHE A 105 -3.28 14.96 -15.21
N GLU A 106 -2.23 15.61 -15.73
CA GLU A 106 -0.87 15.09 -15.68
C GLU A 106 -0.32 15.14 -14.25
N SER A 107 0.72 14.34 -14.01
CA SER A 107 1.33 14.15 -12.70
C SER A 107 1.77 15.48 -12.06
N GLU A 108 2.31 16.41 -12.84
CA GLU A 108 2.78 17.71 -12.37
C GLU A 108 1.66 18.56 -11.78
N LYS A 109 0.45 18.50 -12.37
CA LYS A 109 -0.71 19.23 -11.84
C LYS A 109 -1.19 18.57 -10.55
N ILE A 110 -1.24 17.24 -10.49
CA ILE A 110 -1.64 16.50 -9.28
C ILE A 110 -0.73 16.85 -8.10
N GLU A 111 0.58 16.95 -8.32
CA GLU A 111 1.55 17.28 -7.28
C GLU A 111 1.35 18.69 -6.67
N THR A 112 0.65 19.59 -7.36
CA THR A 112 0.33 20.93 -6.84
C THR A 112 -0.94 20.99 -5.98
N LEU A 113 -1.77 19.94 -6.01
CA LEU A 113 -3.02 19.89 -5.26
C LEU A 113 -2.77 19.55 -3.79
N GLU A 114 -3.62 20.09 -2.92
CA GLU A 114 -3.63 19.79 -1.49
C GLU A 114 -5.05 19.39 -1.08
N PHE A 115 -5.19 18.22 -0.43
CA PHE A 115 -6.47 17.77 0.11
C PHE A 115 -6.32 17.35 1.56
N LYS A 116 -7.43 17.42 2.30
CA LYS A 116 -7.52 16.94 3.67
C LYS A 116 -8.61 15.89 3.75
N ALA A 117 -8.34 14.84 4.52
CA ALA A 117 -9.29 13.79 4.82
C ALA A 117 -9.20 13.39 6.27
N GLU A 118 -10.22 12.66 6.72
CA GLU A 118 -10.24 12.00 8.00
C GLU A 118 -10.63 10.54 7.82
N TRP A 119 -9.85 9.63 8.39
CA TRP A 119 -10.14 8.20 8.39
C TRP A 119 -9.95 7.65 9.80
N ASN A 120 -11.01 7.11 10.39
CA ASN A 120 -10.98 6.58 11.77
C ASN A 120 -10.37 7.56 12.80
N ASN A 121 -10.74 8.84 12.71
CA ASN A 121 -10.22 9.95 13.52
C ASN A 121 -8.75 10.33 13.25
N GLU A 122 -8.09 9.69 12.27
CA GLU A 122 -6.77 10.11 11.79
C GLU A 122 -6.92 11.14 10.68
N LYS A 123 -6.30 12.31 10.88
CA LYS A 123 -6.25 13.35 9.85
C LYS A 123 -5.15 13.02 8.85
N ILE A 124 -5.52 13.05 7.58
CA ILE A 124 -4.62 12.79 6.45
C ILE A 124 -4.55 14.07 5.63
N THR A 125 -3.35 14.61 5.45
CA THR A 125 -3.10 15.70 4.50
C THR A 125 -2.39 15.10 3.29
N LEU A 126 -3.03 15.21 2.13
CA LEU A 126 -2.44 14.83 0.86
C LEU A 126 -1.77 16.06 0.25
N LYS A 127 -0.47 16.19 0.49
CA LYS A 127 0.37 17.24 -0.11
C LYS A 127 1.70 16.64 -0.54
N PHE A 128 1.90 16.59 -1.84
CA PHE A 128 3.05 15.93 -2.43
C PHE A 128 4.32 16.76 -2.28
N ASN A 129 5.46 16.07 -2.33
CA ASN A 129 6.80 16.65 -2.23
C ASN A 129 7.06 17.39 -0.90
N GLU A 130 6.28 17.08 0.15
CA GLU A 130 6.44 17.63 1.49
C GLU A 130 7.19 16.66 2.41
N ILE A 131 8.06 17.23 3.25
CA ILE A 131 8.77 16.50 4.30
C ILE A 131 7.79 16.26 5.45
N LEU A 132 7.58 14.99 5.81
CA LEU A 132 6.66 14.58 6.87
C LEU A 132 7.29 14.63 8.26
N ASP A 133 8.62 14.71 8.33
CA ASP A 133 9.38 14.73 9.57
C ASP A 133 9.26 16.07 10.29
N SER A 134 9.18 16.03 11.62
CA SER A 134 9.25 17.25 12.45
C SER A 134 10.63 17.93 12.33
N PRO A 135 10.75 19.24 12.64
CA PRO A 135 12.03 19.94 12.55
C PRO A 135 13.18 19.27 13.32
N VAL A 136 12.88 18.67 14.47
CA VAL A 136 13.85 17.93 15.29
C VAL A 136 14.34 16.67 14.57
N ILE A 137 13.41 15.91 13.98
CA ILE A 137 13.74 14.70 13.21
C ILE A 137 14.51 15.06 11.94
N GLN A 138 14.16 16.16 11.28
CA GLN A 138 14.91 16.67 10.12
C GLN A 138 16.36 17.01 10.48
N GLU A 139 16.61 17.63 11.64
CA GLU A 139 17.97 17.91 12.09
C GLU A 139 18.76 16.62 12.38
N MET A 140 18.11 15.64 13.02
CA MET A 140 18.72 14.31 13.25
C MET A 140 19.03 13.61 11.93
N ASN A 141 18.11 13.61 10.97
CA ASN A 141 18.28 13.01 9.65
C ASN A 141 19.46 13.65 8.90
N LYS A 142 19.61 14.98 8.95
CA LYS A 142 20.78 15.68 8.40
C LYS A 142 22.09 15.19 9.02
N ARG A 143 22.16 15.05 10.35
CA ARG A 143 23.35 14.52 11.05
C ARG A 143 23.66 13.07 10.66
N MET A 144 22.63 12.29 10.37
CA MET A 144 22.74 10.87 9.98
C MET A 144 22.85 10.63 8.47
N LYS A 145 22.86 11.70 7.64
CA LYS A 145 22.83 11.61 6.16
C LYS A 145 21.63 10.82 5.63
N ARG A 146 20.47 11.01 6.26
CA ARG A 146 19.18 10.43 5.91
C ARG A 146 18.31 11.47 5.21
N SER A 147 17.56 11.05 4.18
CA SER A 147 16.62 11.94 3.48
C SER A 147 15.31 12.11 4.26
N GLY A 148 15.00 11.16 5.15
CA GLY A 148 13.81 11.20 5.99
C GLY A 148 12.54 10.79 5.24
N ARG A 149 11.41 11.11 5.86
CA ARG A 149 10.07 10.76 5.37
C ARG A 149 9.49 11.85 4.50
N LYS A 150 9.00 11.45 3.32
CA LYS A 150 8.30 12.34 2.38
C LYS A 150 7.08 11.65 1.79
N LEU A 151 6.09 12.46 1.40
CA LEU A 151 4.97 12.02 0.58
C LEU A 151 5.29 12.34 -0.89
N VAL A 152 5.27 11.33 -1.76
CA VAL A 152 5.54 11.50 -3.20
C VAL A 152 4.42 10.88 -4.02
N LEU A 153 4.21 11.42 -5.22
CA LEU A 153 3.27 10.85 -6.18
C LEU A 153 4.01 9.79 -6.99
N GLU A 154 3.44 8.58 -7.07
CA GLU A 154 4.00 7.51 -7.89
C GLU A 154 2.92 6.91 -8.79
N ASN A 155 3.32 6.29 -9.89
CA ASN A 155 2.40 5.69 -10.86
C ASN A 155 2.77 4.23 -11.13
N LEU A 156 1.81 3.33 -11.06
CA LEU A 156 1.91 1.97 -11.58
C LEU A 156 0.73 1.68 -12.50
N GLN A 157 1.02 1.36 -13.78
CA GLN A 157 0.01 0.94 -14.76
C GLN A 157 -1.16 1.95 -14.89
N GLY A 158 -0.87 3.26 -14.78
CA GLY A 158 -1.89 4.32 -14.82
C GLY A 158 -2.60 4.57 -13.48
N THR A 159 -2.32 3.80 -12.44
CA THR A 159 -2.81 4.06 -11.09
C THR A 159 -1.82 4.97 -10.37
N TYR A 160 -2.29 6.12 -9.88
CA TYR A 160 -1.52 7.00 -9.01
C TYR A 160 -1.60 6.56 -7.55
N PHE A 161 -0.48 6.72 -6.83
CA PHE A 161 -0.36 6.45 -5.41
C PHE A 161 0.23 7.65 -4.69
N ALA A 162 -0.32 7.93 -3.51
CA ALA A 162 0.33 8.74 -2.51
C ALA A 162 1.24 7.85 -1.67
N SER A 163 2.53 7.90 -1.99
CA SER A 163 3.54 7.02 -1.44
C SER A 163 4.29 7.70 -0.32
N ILE A 164 4.28 7.09 0.86
CA ILE A 164 5.14 7.49 1.97
C ILE A 164 6.46 6.74 1.81
N VAL A 165 7.53 7.51 1.63
CA VAL A 165 8.89 7.01 1.44
C VAL A 165 9.77 7.48 2.57
N ASP A 166 10.43 6.56 3.29
CA ASP A 166 11.46 6.85 4.28
C ASP A 166 12.82 6.41 3.75
N ASN A 167 13.77 7.35 3.64
CA ASN A 167 15.14 7.03 3.20
C ASN A 167 15.19 6.19 1.91
N GLU A 168 14.37 6.55 0.93
CA GLU A 168 14.22 5.88 -0.38
C GLU A 168 13.48 4.52 -0.34
N GLN A 169 13.02 4.08 0.83
CA GLN A 169 12.20 2.88 0.97
C GLN A 169 10.73 3.24 1.10
N ARG A 170 9.87 2.58 0.31
CA ARG A 170 8.41 2.73 0.44
C ARG A 170 7.93 2.05 1.71
N GLU A 171 7.26 2.83 2.56
CA GLU A 171 6.59 2.32 3.75
C GLU A 171 5.13 2.02 3.47
N LYS A 172 4.43 2.93 2.78
CA LYS A 172 2.99 2.86 2.56
C LYS A 172 2.62 3.41 1.20
N LEU A 173 1.65 2.77 0.57
CA LEU A 173 0.98 3.22 -0.65
C LEU A 173 -0.49 3.46 -0.34
N ILE A 174 -0.98 4.65 -0.65
CA ILE A 174 -2.41 4.95 -0.65
C ILE A 174 -2.81 5.17 -2.09
N GLY A 175 -3.69 4.32 -2.62
CA GLY A 175 -4.11 4.42 -4.01
C GLY A 175 -5.07 5.58 -4.23
N ILE A 176 -4.99 6.20 -5.41
CA ILE A 176 -5.86 7.29 -5.84
C ILE A 176 -6.79 6.74 -6.93
N LYS A 177 -8.07 6.61 -6.61
CA LYS A 177 -9.08 6.09 -7.54
C LYS A 177 -9.56 7.17 -8.51
N GLU A 178 -9.72 8.39 -8.02
CA GLU A 178 -10.20 9.55 -8.77
C GLU A 178 -9.57 10.80 -8.16
N ILE A 179 -9.21 11.77 -9.00
CA ILE A 179 -8.66 13.06 -8.56
C ILE A 179 -8.98 14.17 -9.56
N ASP A 180 -9.51 15.27 -9.05
CA ASP A 180 -9.81 16.52 -9.77
C ASP A 180 -9.38 17.73 -8.91
N GLU A 181 -9.81 18.96 -9.23
CA GLU A 181 -9.41 20.15 -8.45
C GLU A 181 -10.13 20.25 -7.09
N GLU A 182 -11.25 19.57 -6.92
CA GLU A 182 -12.12 19.68 -5.74
C GLU A 182 -11.94 18.52 -4.76
N LYS A 183 -11.54 17.33 -5.25
CA LYS A 183 -11.48 16.13 -4.43
C LYS A 183 -10.47 15.10 -4.92
N ALA A 184 -10.10 14.21 -4.00
CA ALA A 184 -9.48 12.93 -4.29
C ALA A 184 -10.23 11.78 -3.62
N ILE A 185 -10.45 10.67 -4.33
CA ILE A 185 -10.98 9.43 -3.77
C ILE A 185 -9.81 8.48 -3.54
N LEU A 186 -9.53 8.19 -2.27
CA LEU A 186 -8.39 7.38 -1.84
C LEU A 186 -8.86 5.97 -1.47
N PHE A 187 -8.03 4.95 -1.74
CA PHE A 187 -8.27 3.56 -1.36
C PHE A 187 -7.01 2.92 -0.73
N GLY A 188 -7.15 1.69 -0.24
CA GLY A 188 -6.05 0.96 0.40
C GLY A 188 -6.11 0.96 1.93
N PHE A 189 -7.28 1.25 2.52
CA PHE A 189 -7.45 1.31 3.97
C PHE A 189 -7.81 -0.08 4.55
N PRO A 190 -7.24 -0.50 5.70
CA PRO A 190 -7.44 -1.85 6.24
C PRO A 190 -8.83 -2.09 6.85
N LYS A 191 -9.55 -1.03 7.19
CA LYS A 191 -10.88 -1.08 7.82
C LYS A 191 -11.85 -0.18 7.08
N LYS A 192 -13.15 -0.41 7.29
CA LYS A 192 -14.19 0.46 6.75
C LYS A 192 -14.06 1.88 7.34
N PRO A 193 -14.33 2.93 6.54
CA PRO A 193 -14.56 2.86 5.09
C PRO A 193 -13.25 2.51 4.35
N PHE A 194 -13.33 1.59 3.37
CA PHE A 194 -12.15 1.14 2.61
C PHE A 194 -11.68 2.14 1.57
N GLU A 195 -12.56 3.09 1.23
CA GLU A 195 -12.30 4.25 0.40
C GLU A 195 -12.70 5.51 1.18
N ILE A 196 -11.96 6.60 1.02
CA ILE A 196 -12.30 7.90 1.62
C ILE A 196 -12.27 9.00 0.57
N LYS A 197 -13.06 10.04 0.83
CA LYS A 197 -13.00 11.30 0.08
C LYS A 197 -12.10 12.28 0.83
N ALA A 198 -11.16 12.88 0.11
CA ALA A 198 -10.37 14.03 0.54
C ALA A 198 -10.85 15.26 -0.23
N GLU A 199 -10.94 16.40 0.45
CA GLU A 199 -11.38 17.72 -0.06
C GLU A 199 -10.47 18.84 0.46
#